data_AF-X1EMP5-F1
#
_entry.id   AF-X1EMP5-F1
#
_cell.length_a   1.000
_cell.length_b   1.000
_cell.length_c   1.000
_cell.angle_alpha   90.00
_cell.angle_beta   90.00
_cell.angle_gamma   90.00
#
_symmetry.space_group_name_H-M   'P 1'
#
loop_
_entity.id
_entity.type
_entity.pdbx_description
1 polymer ?
#
loop_
_entity_poly.entity_id
_entity_poly.type
_entity_poly.pdbx_seq_one_letter_code
_entity_poly.pdbx_strand_id
1 'polypeptide(L)' 'MDIIQKAGSWYSYGEERIGQGRDAVIELLKTNQDITQKLERKIR' A
#
# COMPACT_ATOMS: atom_id res chain seq x y z
N MET A 1 10.79 4.22 9.00
CA MET A 1 10.46 3.14 8.06
C MET A 1 9.18 3.51 7.34
N ASP A 2 9.26 3.91 6.09
CA ASP A 2 8.05 4.09 5.28
C ASP A 2 7.49 2.72 4.92
N ILE A 3 6.27 2.45 5.37
CA ILE A 3 5.57 1.18 5.16
C ILE A 3 5.17 1.02 3.68
N ILE A 4 4.89 2.15 3.02
CA ILE A 4 4.60 2.25 1.58
C ILE A 4 5.78 2.95 0.92
N GLN A 5 6.45 2.27 -0.01
CA GLN A 5 7.52 2.84 -0.83
C GLN A 5 6.98 3.34 -2.16
N LYS A 6 7.56 4.41 -2.68
CA LYS A 6 7.20 4.97 -4.00
C LYS A 6 8.41 4.93 -4.92
N ALA A 7 8.27 4.27 -6.07
CA ALA A 7 9.25 4.23 -7.15
C ALA A 7 8.63 4.82 -8.43
N GLY A 8 8.93 6.10 -8.70
CA GLY A 8 8.30 6.84 -9.80
C GLY A 8 6.79 6.98 -9.59
N SER A 9 5.99 6.49 -10.54
CA SER A 9 4.51 6.47 -10.41
C SER A 9 3.99 5.25 -9.65
N TRP A 10 4.85 4.29 -9.30
CA TRP A 10 4.45 3.05 -8.64
C TRP A 10 4.61 3.11 -7.12
N TYR A 11 3.72 2.44 -6.42
CA TYR A 11 3.72 2.24 -4.97
C TYR A 11 3.92 0.76 -4.66
N SER A 12 4.68 0.48 -3.60
CA SER A 12 4.99 -0.85 -3.11
C SER A 12 4.81 -0.93 -1.60
N TYR A 13 4.32 -2.05 -1.09
CA TYR A 13 4.25 -2.37 0.32
C TYR A 13 5.27 -3.46 0.63
N GLY A 14 6.34 -3.10 1.34
CA GLY A 14 7.52 -3.96 1.43
C GLY A 14 8.13 -4.22 0.05
N GLU A 15 8.12 -5.48 -0.39
CA GLU A 15 8.63 -5.91 -1.70
C GLU A 15 7.52 -6.09 -2.75
N GLU A 16 6.25 -6.00 -2.35
CA GLU A 16 5.11 -6.21 -3.25
C GLU A 16 4.63 -4.91 -3.86
N ARG A 17 4.43 -4.88 -5.18
CA ARG A 17 3.83 -3.74 -5.87
C ARG A 17 2.33 -3.72 -5.65
N ILE A 18 1.82 -2.62 -5.12
CA ILE A 18 0.41 -2.45 -4.74
C ILE A 18 -0.38 -1.59 -5.73
N GLY A 19 0.28 -0.76 -6.53
CA GLY A 19 -0.43 -0.02 -7.57
C GLY A 19 0.37 1.13 -8.17
N GLN A 20 -0.14 1.66 -9.28
CA GLN A 20 0.39 2.85 -9.93
C GLN A 20 -0.51 4.05 -9.60
N GLY A 21 0.08 5.11 -9.06
CA GLY A 21 -0.66 6.29 -8.62
C GLY A 21 -1.31 6.10 -7.24
N ARG A 22 -1.71 7.22 -6.63
CA ARG A 22 -2.32 7.19 -5.29
C ARG A 22 -3.72 6.58 -5.33
N ASP A 23 -4.50 6.86 -6.37
CA ASP A 23 -5.89 6.42 -6.46
C ASP A 23 -6.01 4.90 -6.51
N ALA A 24 -5.17 4.22 -7.29
CA ALA A 24 -5.13 2.76 -7.35
C ALA A 24 -4.78 2.13 -5.99
N VAL A 25 -3.85 2.74 -5.24
CA VAL A 25 -3.52 2.28 -3.89
C VAL A 25 -4.68 2.50 -2.92
N ILE A 26 -5.35 3.65 -3.00
CA ILE A 26 -6.53 3.92 -2.16
C ILE A 26 -7.65 2.93 -2.46
N GLU A 27 -7.91 2.62 -3.72
CA GLU A 27 -8.90 1.63 -4.13
C GLU A 27 -8.52 0.23 -3.64
N LEU A 28 -7.24 -0.17 -3.77
CA LEU A 28 -6.74 -1.42 -3.22
C LEU A 28 -6.97 -1.51 -1.71
N LEU A 29 -6.63 -0.47 -0.95
CA LEU A 29 -6.81 -0.44 0.51
C LEU A 29 -8.30 -0.48 0.90
N LYS A 30 -9.18 0.13 0.10
CA LYS A 30 -10.63 0.10 0.33
C LYS A 30 -11.24 -1.26 0.02
N THR A 31 -10.75 -1.94 -1.01
CA THR A 31 -11.30 -3.22 -1.49
C THR A 31 -10.68 -4.43 -0.80
N ASN A 32 -9.40 -4.36 -0.40
CA ASN A 32 -8.68 -5.42 0.30
C ASN A 32 -8.51 -5.08 1.79
N GLN A 33 -9.49 -5.50 2.60
CA GLN A 33 -9.41 -5.38 4.06
C GLN A 33 -8.20 -6.14 4.66
N ASP A 34 -7.74 -7.23 4.04
CA ASP A 34 -6.56 -7.97 4.52
C ASP A 34 -5.28 -7.13 4.48
N ILE A 35 -5.01 -6.48 3.35
CA ILE A 35 -3.86 -5.56 3.21
C ILE A 35 -3.98 -4.41 4.20
N THR A 36 -5.16 -3.83 4.34
CA THR A 36 -5.40 -2.72 5.28
C THR A 36 -5.12 -3.13 6.72
N GLN A 37 -5.61 -4.28 7.16
CA GLN A 37 -5.32 -4.80 8.51
C GLN A 37 -3.83 -5.11 8.73
N LYS A 38 -3.13 -5.56 7.70
CA LYS A 38 -1.66 -5.75 7.76
C LYS A 38 -0.94 -4.41 7.87
N LEU A 39 -1.39 -3.40 7.14
CA LEU A 39 -0.84 -2.04 7.19
C LEU A 39 -1.05 -1.42 8.57
N GLU A 40 -2.27 -1.46 9.10
CA GLU A 40 -2.61 -0.91 10.42
C GLU A 40 -1.79 -1.56 11.54
N ARG A 41 -1.59 -2.88 11.47
CA ARG A 41 -0.73 -3.60 12.42
C ARG A 41 0.75 -3.20 12.36
N LYS A 42 1.23 -2.71 11.22
CA LYS A 42 2.61 -2.21 11.07
C LYS A 42 2.77 -0.74 11.42
N ILE A 43 1.69 0.05 11.34
CA ILE A 43 1.69 1.47 11.72
C ILE A 43 1.68 1.64 13.25
N ARG A 44 1.01 0.72 13.97
CA ARG A 44 0.85 0.75 15.43
C ARG A 44 2.05 0.17 16.17
#